data_AF-A0A5Q0CBI2-F1
#
_entry.id   AF-A0A5Q0CBI2-F1
#
_cell.length_a   1.000
_cell.length_b   1.000
_cell.length_c   1.000
_cell.angle_alpha   90.00
_cell.angle_beta   90.00
_cell.angle_gamma   90.00
#
_symmetry.space_group_name_H-M   'P 1'
#
loop_
_entity.id
_entity.type
_entity.pdbx_description
1 polymer ?
#
loop_
_entity_poly.entity_id
_entity_poly.type
_entity_poly.pdbx_seq_one_letter_code
_entity_poly.pdbx_strand_id
1 'polypeptide(L)'
;MNSTWKLVVRSFKTHPPAQARARIEQAILEEGGVPLKLREARRRLFILTTRATSGKPVIIEGEDGLACLIALDDLVEIVMDPPPTLAEVMRRGR
;
A
#
# COMPACT_ATOMS: atom_id res chain seq x y z
N MET A 1 3.03 -1.10 14.46
CA MET A 1 1.73 -0.41 14.21
C MET A 1 1.21 -0.97 12.89
N ASN A 2 0.04 -1.61 12.85
CA ASN A 2 -0.55 -2.07 11.59
C ASN A 2 -0.83 -0.86 10.70
N SER A 3 -0.11 -0.72 9.60
CA SER A 3 -0.32 0.37 8.64
C SER A 3 -1.74 0.25 8.05
N THR A 4 -2.50 1.35 8.12
CA THR A 4 -3.94 1.40 7.83
C THR A 4 -4.31 0.85 6.46
N TRP A 5 -3.46 1.10 5.45
CA TRP A 5 -3.68 0.61 4.09
C TRP A 5 -3.56 -0.91 3.98
N LYS A 6 -2.62 -1.56 4.68
CA LYS A 6 -2.44 -3.03 4.67
C LYS A 6 -3.67 -3.76 5.17
N LEU A 7 -4.31 -3.21 6.20
CA LEU A 7 -5.55 -3.74 6.76
C LEU A 7 -6.68 -3.68 5.73
N VAL A 8 -6.79 -2.58 4.96
CA VAL A 8 -7.74 -2.47 3.85
C VAL A 8 -7.47 -3.55 2.80
N VAL A 9 -6.22 -3.70 2.35
CA VAL A 9 -5.87 -4.70 1.35
C VAL A 9 -6.23 -6.11 1.83
N ARG A 10 -5.85 -6.45 3.07
CA ARG A 10 -6.15 -7.77 3.68
C ARG A 10 -7.64 -8.02 3.86
N SER A 11 -8.46 -6.98 4.03
CA SER A 11 -9.93 -7.12 4.18
C SER A 11 -10.62 -7.72 2.95
N PHE A 12 -9.99 -7.67 1.78
CA PHE A 12 -10.54 -8.17 0.53
C PHE A 12 -10.11 -9.60 0.18
N LYS A 13 -9.33 -10.28 1.03
CA LYS A 13 -8.78 -11.61 0.73
C LYS A 13 -9.80 -12.75 0.60
N THR A 14 -10.92 -12.68 1.32
CA THR A 14 -11.90 -13.79 1.38
C THR A 14 -12.98 -13.66 0.31
N HIS A 15 -13.64 -12.50 0.24
CA HIS A 15 -14.74 -12.27 -0.68
C HIS A 15 -14.58 -10.89 -1.34
N PRO A 16 -13.70 -10.76 -2.35
CA PRO A 16 -13.49 -9.49 -3.02
C PRO A 16 -14.76 -9.09 -3.79
N PRO A 17 -15.44 -7.98 -3.45
CA PRO A 17 -16.52 -7.46 -4.27
C PRO A 17 -15.97 -6.97 -5.62
N ALA A 18 -16.85 -6.72 -6.60
CA ALA A 18 -16.46 -6.20 -7.91
C ALA A 18 -15.60 -4.91 -7.84
N GLN A 19 -15.74 -4.14 -6.77
CA GLN A 19 -14.99 -2.90 -6.51
C GLN A 19 -13.66 -3.11 -5.76
N ALA A 20 -13.31 -4.34 -5.37
CA ALA A 20 -12.13 -4.62 -4.53
C ALA A 20 -10.85 -4.03 -5.11
N ARG A 21 -10.65 -4.20 -6.43
CA ARG A 21 -9.49 -3.66 -7.14
C ARG A 21 -9.37 -2.15 -6.96
N ALA A 22 -10.43 -1.40 -7.30
CA ALA A 22 -10.43 0.06 -7.19
C ALA A 22 -10.21 0.53 -5.74
N ARG A 23 -10.76 -0.19 -4.75
CA ARG A 23 -10.58 0.14 -3.32
C ARG A 23 -9.16 -0.12 -2.82
N ILE A 24 -8.55 -1.22 -3.27
CA ILE A 24 -7.15 -1.54 -2.97
C ILE A 24 -6.23 -0.49 -3.59
N GLU A 25 -6.42 -0.18 -4.88
CA GLU A 25 -5.66 0.85 -5.60
C GLU A 25 -5.78 2.21 -4.87
N GLN A 26 -7.00 2.63 -4.53
CA GLN A 26 -7.24 3.86 -3.80
C GLN A 26 -6.51 3.89 -2.44
N ALA A 27 -6.60 2.82 -1.64
CA ALA A 27 -5.94 2.77 -0.33
C ALA A 27 -4.41 2.85 -0.42
N ILE A 28 -3.83 2.23 -1.45
CA ILE A 28 -2.38 2.31 -1.72
C ILE A 28 -2.00 3.72 -2.18
N LEU A 29 -2.79 4.36 -3.05
CA LEU A 29 -2.55 5.73 -3.52
C LEU A 29 -2.68 6.77 -2.40
N GLU A 30 -3.68 6.62 -1.52
CA GLU A 30 -3.88 7.50 -0.36
C GLU A 30 -2.68 7.47 0.60
N GLU A 31 -2.15 6.29 0.90
CA GLU A 31 -0.97 6.16 1.75
C GLU A 31 0.32 6.60 1.03
N GLY A 32 0.41 6.28 -0.27
CA GLY A 32 1.58 6.61 -1.09
C GLY A 32 1.72 8.10 -1.38
N GLY A 33 0.60 8.82 -1.38
CA GLY A 33 0.53 10.23 -1.72
C GLY A 33 0.67 10.49 -3.22
N VAL A 34 1.12 11.69 -3.57
CA VAL A 34 1.21 12.12 -4.97
C VAL A 34 2.24 11.27 -5.74
N PRO A 35 1.87 10.68 -6.88
CA PRO A 35 2.81 9.96 -7.74
C PRO A 35 3.99 10.82 -8.17
N LEU A 36 5.20 10.25 -8.08
CA LEU A 36 6.43 10.91 -8.50
C LEU A 36 6.76 10.55 -9.95
N LYS A 37 7.15 11.53 -10.77
CA LYS A 37 7.66 11.24 -12.11
C LYS A 37 8.90 10.34 -12.01
N LEU A 38 9.06 9.38 -12.91
CA LEU A 38 10.20 8.45 -12.93
C LEU A 38 11.57 9.14 -12.78
N ARG A 39 11.77 10.28 -13.47
CA ARG A 39 13.01 11.07 -13.38
C ARG A 39 13.27 11.63 -11.98
N GLU A 40 12.23 12.03 -11.26
CA GLU A 40 12.33 12.51 -9.87
C GLU A 40 12.61 11.35 -8.92
N ALA A 41 11.89 10.24 -9.10
CA ALA A 41 12.08 9.04 -8.31
C ALA A 41 13.52 8.52 -8.39
N ARG A 42 14.10 8.49 -9.60
CA ARG A 42 15.50 8.11 -9.83
C ARG A 42 16.50 8.96 -9.04
N ARG A 43 16.28 10.27 -8.95
CA ARG A 43 17.18 11.18 -8.21
C ARG A 43 17.10 11.04 -6.70
N ARG A 44 15.98 10.50 -6.19
CA ARG A 44 15.68 10.42 -4.75
C ARG A 44 15.62 8.98 -4.23
N LEU A 45 16.16 8.02 -4.96
CA LEU A 45 15.97 6.59 -4.69
C LEU A 45 16.22 6.22 -3.23
N PHE A 46 17.31 6.71 -2.62
CA PHE A 46 17.64 6.48 -1.21
C PHE A 46 16.55 6.95 -0.22
N ILE A 47 15.96 8.12 -0.47
CA ILE A 47 14.88 8.66 0.37
C ILE A 47 13.61 7.83 0.19
N LEU A 48 13.32 7.43 -1.06
CA LEU A 48 12.13 6.66 -1.38
C LEU A 48 12.19 5.24 -0.82
N THR A 49 13.37 4.59 -0.86
CA THR A 49 13.56 3.28 -0.22
C THR A 49 13.44 3.38 1.29
N THR A 50 14.01 4.40 1.92
CA THR A 50 13.85 4.66 3.37
C THR A 50 12.38 4.87 3.74
N ARG A 51 11.62 5.58 2.90
CA ARG A 51 10.18 5.77 3.11
C ARG A 51 9.42 4.45 2.94
N ALA A 52 9.72 3.67 1.90
CA ALA A 52 9.11 2.36 1.67
C ALA A 52 9.35 1.42 2.86
N THR A 53 10.59 1.31 3.34
CA THR A 53 10.94 0.46 4.50
C THR A 53 10.36 0.96 5.82
N SER A 54 9.89 2.21 5.90
CA SER A 54 9.14 2.73 7.05
C SER A 54 7.65 2.33 7.06
N GLY A 55 7.21 1.50 6.11
CA GLY A 55 5.83 1.01 6.01
C GLY A 55 4.92 1.88 5.13
N LYS A 56 5.51 2.83 4.39
CA LYS A 56 4.79 3.78 3.53
C LYS A 56 5.10 3.53 2.05
N PRO A 57 4.14 3.05 1.23
CA PRO A 57 4.36 2.87 -0.20
C PRO A 57 4.80 4.17 -0.87
N VAL A 58 5.47 4.04 -2.01
CA VAL A 58 5.82 5.17 -2.87
C VAL A 58 5.28 4.87 -4.26
N ILE A 59 4.55 5.83 -4.84
CA ILE A 59 3.97 5.71 -6.16
C ILE A 59 4.84 6.45 -7.17
N ILE A 60 5.20 5.77 -8.24
CA ILE A 60 6.03 6.30 -9.31
C ILE A 60 5.23 6.25 -10.61
N GLU A 61 5.10 7.38 -11.27
CA GLU A 61 4.50 7.49 -12.59
C GLU A 61 5.56 7.18 -13.66
N GLY A 62 5.39 6.03 -14.31
CA GLY A 62 6.15 5.60 -15.48
C GLY A 62 5.40 5.88 -16.79
N GLU A 63 5.98 5.46 -17.91
CA GLU A 63 5.41 5.68 -19.24
C GLU A 63 4.13 4.86 -19.48
N ASP A 64 4.09 3.63 -18.95
CA ASP A 64 2.98 2.69 -19.15
C ASP A 64 2.01 2.60 -17.94
N GLY A 65 2.19 3.47 -16.94
CA GLY A 65 1.32 3.51 -15.76
C GLY A 65 2.06 3.74 -14.44
N LEU A 66 1.40 3.34 -13.35
CA LEU A 66 1.89 3.54 -11.98
C LEU A 66 2.66 2.32 -11.49
N ALA A 67 3.87 2.54 -10.99
CA ALA A 67 4.64 1.57 -10.22
C ALA A 67 4.53 1.88 -8.73
N CYS A 68 4.44 0.84 -7.90
CA CYS A 68 4.40 0.97 -6.45
C CYS A 68 5.66 0.34 -5.85
N LEU A 69 6.44 1.13 -5.13
CA LEU A 69 7.56 0.66 -4.32
C LEU A 69 7.05 0.43 -2.89
N ILE A 70 7.21 -0.81 -2.41
CA ILE A 70 6.84 -1.23 -1.05
C ILE A 70 7.99 -2.00 -0.41
N ALA A 71 8.04 -2.02 0.92
CA ALA A 71 8.98 -2.89 1.61
C ALA A 71 8.63 -4.36 1.34
N LEU A 72 9.65 -5.22 1.27
CA LEU A 72 9.43 -6.66 1.14
C LEU A 72 8.60 -7.20 2.31
N ASP A 73 8.89 -6.77 3.54
CA ASP A 73 8.16 -7.20 4.73
C ASP A 73 6.67 -6.81 4.66
N ASP A 74 6.36 -5.62 4.13
CA ASP A 74 4.98 -5.18 3.91
C ASP A 74 4.26 -6.07 2.89
N LEU A 75 4.95 -6.42 1.79
CA LEU A 75 4.39 -7.33 0.79
C LEU A 75 4.14 -8.72 1.39
N VAL A 76 5.12 -9.25 2.12
CA VAL A 76 5.01 -10.57 2.77
C VAL A 76 3.87 -10.57 3.78
N GLU A 77 3.75 -9.54 4.63
CA GLU A 77 2.63 -9.38 5.57
C GLU A 77 1.29 -9.36 4.82
N ILE A 78 1.17 -8.54 3.77
CA ILE A 78 -0.05 -8.44 2.98
C ILE A 78 -0.41 -9.75 2.32
N VAL A 79 0.55 -10.55 1.87
CA VAL A 79 0.30 -11.83 1.17
C VAL A 79 0.02 -12.96 2.16
N MET A 80 0.80 -13.06 3.23
CA MET A 80 0.80 -14.21 4.13
C MET A 80 -0.20 -14.08 5.27
N ASP A 81 -0.45 -12.88 5.78
CA ASP A 81 -1.31 -12.73 6.95
C ASP A 81 -2.79 -13.04 6.64
N PRO A 82 -3.56 -13.58 7.58
CA PRO A 82 -4.99 -13.78 7.39
C PRO A 82 -5.74 -12.45 7.16
N PRO A 83 -6.99 -12.50 6.66
CA PRO A 83 -7.87 -11.34 6.70
C PRO A 83 -7.93 -10.73 8.12
N PRO A 84 -8.12 -9.41 8.24
CA PRO A 84 -8.17 -8.75 9.53
C PRO A 84 -9.34 -9.26 10.37
N THR A 85 -9.09 -9.39 11.67
CA THR A 85 -10.12 -9.68 12.68
C THR A 85 -11.05 -8.49 12.87
N LEU A 86 -12.27 -8.73 13.34
CA LEU A 86 -13.21 -7.65 13.68
C LEU A 86 -12.60 -6.65 14.68
N ALA A 87 -11.82 -7.13 15.65
CA ALA A 87 -11.13 -6.29 16.63
C ALA A 87 -10.05 -5.38 16.02
N GLU A 88 -9.39 -5.80 14.94
CA GLU A 88 -8.46 -4.95 14.18
C GLU A 88 -9.20 -3.88 13.39
N VAL A 89 -10.32 -4.23 12.76
CA VAL A 89 -11.16 -3.26 12.03
C VAL A 89 -11.75 -2.21 12.98
N MET A 90 -12.30 -2.64 14.11
CA MET A 90 -12.95 -1.74 15.08
C MET A 90 -11.99 -0.75 15.74
N ARG A 91 -10.70 -1.11 15.89
CA ARG A 91 -9.67 -0.18 16.39
C ARG A 91 -9.41 1.01 15.46
N ARG A 92 -9.80 0.93 14.19
CA ARG A 92 -9.70 2.03 13.21
C ARG A 92 -10.91 2.97 13.24
N GLY A 93 -12.07 2.48 13.66
CA GLY A 93 -13.32 3.26 13.65
C GLY A 93 -13.49 4.20 14.84
N ARG A 94 -12.48 4.29 15.72
CA ARG A 94 -12.39 5.21 16.86
C ARG A 94 -11.29 6.22 16.58
#